data_AF-A0A1F7U6X2-F1
#
_entry.id   AF-A0A1F7U6X2-F1
#
_cell.length_a   1.000
_cell.length_b   1.000
_cell.length_c   1.000
_cell.angle_alpha   90.00
_cell.angle_beta   90.00
_cell.angle_gamma   90.00
#
_symmetry.space_group_name_H-M   'P 1'
#
loop_
_entity.id
_entity.type
_entity.pdbx_description
1 polymer ?
#
loop_
_entity_poly.entity_id
_entity_poly.type
_entity_poly.pdbx_seq_one_letter_code
_entity_poly.pdbx_strand_id
1 'polypeptide(L)'
;MSRGAKIILLVFVAVLIIATILLLAFRLPRGAAPEAAVNRAPVGGLPQAPAVGRTAPAAANVNGAVSAPSPAVQASEAERTRAEILRLSTQFAERFGSYSSQGNFENITDLEPLQTDSMKAWADQYIVRARASRGENPEYIGVTTRAVSPRITDFSESAGTATVRVSTQREEVSGTSAARRVYYQDIVLDLRRVGGVWLVDAAAWQS
;
A
#
# COMPACT_ATOMS: atom_id res chain seq x y z
N MET A 1 -58.37 -33.63 7.80
CA MET A 1 -57.63 -32.44 7.33
C MET A 1 -57.34 -32.57 5.85
N SER A 2 -57.85 -31.65 5.02
CA SER A 2 -57.68 -31.69 3.56
C SER A 2 -56.21 -31.51 3.18
N ARG A 3 -55.83 -31.99 1.98
CA ARG A 3 -54.43 -31.87 1.49
C ARG A 3 -53.94 -30.42 1.49
N GLY A 4 -54.83 -29.45 1.20
CA GLY A 4 -54.53 -28.02 1.27
C GLY A 4 -54.22 -27.52 2.69
N ALA A 5 -54.97 -27.96 3.70
CA ALA A 5 -54.72 -27.57 5.10
C ALA A 5 -53.38 -28.13 5.63
N LYS A 6 -52.92 -29.28 5.14
CA LYS A 6 -51.60 -29.85 5.49
C LYS A 6 -50.45 -29.05 4.88
N ILE A 7 -50.59 -28.58 3.65
CA ILE A 7 -49.55 -27.78 2.96
C ILE A 7 -49.41 -26.41 3.62
N ILE A 8 -50.53 -25.74 3.94
CA ILE A 8 -50.52 -24.45 4.62
C ILE A 8 -49.87 -24.57 6.01
N LEU A 9 -50.18 -25.62 6.75
CA LEU A 9 -49.57 -25.88 8.05
C LEU A 9 -48.05 -26.10 7.92
N LEU A 10 -47.60 -26.82 6.89
CA LEU A 10 -46.18 -27.11 6.67
C LEU A 10 -45.38 -25.85 6.32
N VAL A 11 -45.93 -24.99 5.45
CA VAL A 11 -45.33 -23.70 5.11
C VAL A 11 -45.25 -22.79 6.34
N PHE A 12 -46.32 -22.74 7.14
CA PHE A 12 -46.35 -21.92 8.35
C PHE A 12 -45.29 -22.38 9.37
N VAL A 13 -45.14 -23.69 9.57
CA VAL A 13 -44.10 -24.26 10.44
C VAL A 13 -42.70 -23.95 9.91
N ALA A 14 -42.47 -24.05 8.60
CA ALA A 14 -41.17 -23.72 8.00
C ALA A 14 -40.78 -22.25 8.21
N VAL A 15 -41.71 -21.31 8.05
CA VAL A 15 -41.46 -19.88 8.31
C VAL A 15 -41.16 -19.63 9.78
N LEU A 16 -41.86 -20.31 10.68
CA LEU A 16 -41.63 -20.18 12.12
C LEU A 16 -40.25 -20.70 12.55
N ILE A 17 -39.78 -21.79 11.92
CA ILE A 17 -38.43 -22.33 12.15
C ILE A 17 -37.37 -21.33 11.69
N ILE A 18 -37.52 -20.75 10.49
CA ILE A 18 -36.57 -19.76 9.96
C ILE A 18 -36.51 -18.52 10.86
N ALA A 19 -37.67 -18.00 11.28
CA ALA A 19 -37.72 -16.84 12.19
C ALA A 19 -37.03 -17.13 13.53
N THR A 20 -37.19 -18.35 14.05
CA THR A 20 -36.56 -18.79 15.31
C THR A 20 -35.04 -18.89 15.16
N ILE A 21 -34.53 -19.42 14.05
CA ILE A 21 -33.09 -19.52 13.76
C ILE A 21 -32.46 -18.13 13.66
N LEU A 22 -33.12 -17.19 12.98
CA LEU A 22 -32.63 -15.81 12.86
C LEU A 22 -32.60 -15.09 14.21
N LEU A 23 -33.60 -15.32 15.05
CA LEU A 23 -33.66 -14.74 16.39
C LEU A 23 -32.55 -15.33 17.29
N LEU A 24 -32.26 -16.63 17.18
CA LEU A 24 -31.15 -17.27 17.90
C LEU A 24 -29.78 -16.77 17.40
N ALA A 25 -29.61 -16.59 16.09
CA ALA A 25 -28.39 -16.05 15.49
C ALA A 25 -28.09 -14.61 15.95
N PHE A 26 -29.13 -13.82 16.23
CA PHE A 26 -29.00 -12.46 16.77
C PHE A 26 -28.75 -12.40 18.29
N ARG A 27 -28.95 -13.51 19.02
CA ARG A 27 -28.77 -13.59 20.48
C ARG A 27 -27.45 -14.23 20.91
N LEU A 28 -26.69 -14.79 19.97
CA LEU A 28 -25.35 -15.31 20.23
C LEU A 28 -24.37 -14.13 20.44
N PRO A 29 -23.71 -14.02 21.60
CA PRO A 29 -22.70 -13.00 21.83
C PRO A 29 -21.57 -13.18 20.82
N ARG A 30 -21.34 -12.17 19.98
CA ARG A 30 -20.14 -12.10 19.13
C ARG A 30 -18.96 -12.00 20.09
N GLY A 31 -18.17 -13.08 20.17
CA GLY A 31 -17.01 -13.17 21.06
C GLY A 31 -16.15 -11.91 20.96
N ALA A 32 -15.80 -11.34 22.09
CA ALA A 32 -14.88 -10.21 22.17
C ALA A 32 -13.55 -10.63 21.54
N ALA A 33 -13.09 -9.87 20.54
CA ALA A 33 -11.74 -10.00 20.04
C ALA A 33 -10.76 -9.64 21.18
N PRO A 34 -9.61 -10.34 21.30
CA PRO A 34 -8.64 -10.05 22.35
C PRO A 34 -8.19 -8.59 22.24
N GLU A 35 -8.33 -7.86 23.34
CA GLU A 35 -7.92 -6.48 23.50
C GLU A 35 -6.39 -6.42 23.31
N ALA A 36 -5.95 -5.89 22.16
CA ALA A 36 -4.54 -5.64 21.94
C ALA A 36 -4.09 -4.58 22.95
N ALA A 37 -3.16 -4.96 23.84
CA ALA A 37 -2.59 -4.07 24.83
C ALA A 37 -2.03 -2.80 24.16
N VAL A 38 -2.63 -1.66 24.48
CA VAL A 38 -2.13 -0.34 24.09
C VAL A 38 -0.87 -0.05 24.90
N ASN A 39 0.30 -0.32 24.31
CA ASN A 39 1.56 0.22 24.81
C ASN A 39 1.57 1.74 24.56
N ARG A 40 1.11 2.53 25.53
CA ARG A 40 1.41 3.96 25.59
C ARG A 40 2.86 4.11 26.06
N ALA A 41 3.79 4.24 25.12
CA ALA A 41 5.11 4.79 25.45
C ALA A 41 4.93 6.25 25.92
N PRO A 42 5.61 6.70 26.99
CA PRO A 42 5.58 8.10 27.38
C PRO A 42 6.24 8.95 26.28
N VAL A 43 5.58 10.06 25.90
CA VAL A 43 6.21 11.12 25.12
C VAL A 43 7.19 11.84 26.05
N GLY A 44 8.39 11.26 26.17
CA GLY A 44 9.56 11.88 26.79
C GLY A 44 10.23 12.84 25.81
N GLY A 45 10.64 14.00 26.32
CA GLY A 45 11.06 15.16 25.54
C GLY A 45 12.24 14.96 24.59
N LEU A 46 12.39 15.94 23.70
CA LEU A 46 13.47 16.08 22.73
C LEU A 46 14.85 15.83 23.38
N PRO A 47 15.69 14.92 22.84
CA PRO A 47 17.08 14.81 23.27
C PRO A 47 17.83 16.10 22.90
N GLN A 48 18.31 16.84 23.89
CA GLN A 48 19.38 17.80 23.68
C GLN A 48 20.64 17.04 23.28
N ALA A 49 21.25 17.42 22.15
CA ALA A 49 22.53 16.87 21.72
C ALA A 49 23.63 17.24 22.74
N PRO A 50 24.38 16.27 23.30
CA PRO A 50 25.57 16.58 24.06
C PRO A 50 26.65 17.11 23.11
N ALA A 51 27.24 18.26 23.44
CA ALA A 51 28.43 18.77 22.77
C ALA A 51 29.60 17.78 23.04
N VAL A 52 29.94 16.97 22.03
CA VAL A 52 31.09 16.09 22.09
C VAL A 52 32.35 16.90 21.80
N GLY A 53 33.14 17.12 22.85
CA GLY A 53 34.50 17.65 22.76
C GLY A 53 35.38 16.71 21.94
N ARG A 54 36.22 17.32 21.09
CA ARG A 54 37.27 16.61 20.34
C ARG A 54 38.31 16.07 21.32
N THR A 55 38.35 14.76 21.51
CA THR A 55 39.55 14.06 21.99
C THR A 55 39.99 13.08 20.90
N ALA A 56 41.19 13.33 20.38
CA ALA A 56 41.86 12.46 19.42
C ALA A 56 42.24 11.14 20.11
N PRO A 57 42.05 9.96 19.50
CA PRO A 57 42.58 8.72 20.04
C PRO A 57 44.09 8.66 19.79
N ALA A 58 44.84 8.37 20.86
CA ALA A 58 46.26 8.03 20.80
C ALA A 58 46.48 6.79 19.91
N ALA A 59 47.53 6.84 19.10
CA ALA A 59 47.91 5.79 18.17
C ALA A 59 48.27 4.49 18.92
N ALA A 60 47.40 3.48 18.80
CA ALA A 60 47.75 2.09 19.05
C ALA A 60 48.33 1.52 17.76
N ASN A 61 49.64 1.30 17.75
CA ASN A 61 50.39 0.77 16.62
C ASN A 61 50.11 -0.74 16.52
N VAL A 62 49.10 -1.13 15.73
CA VAL A 62 48.83 -2.52 15.37
C VAL A 62 49.35 -2.73 13.95
N ASN A 63 50.55 -3.31 13.85
CA ASN A 63 51.07 -3.88 12.61
C ASN A 63 50.22 -5.11 12.24
N GLY A 64 49.02 -4.87 11.72
CA GLY A 64 48.23 -5.83 10.97
C GLY A 64 48.24 -5.38 9.52
N ALA A 65 48.77 -6.21 8.61
CA ALA A 65 48.74 -5.93 7.19
C ALA A 65 47.28 -5.66 6.76
N VAL A 66 47.00 -4.39 6.45
CA VAL A 66 45.73 -3.96 5.86
C VAL A 66 45.64 -4.66 4.52
N SER A 67 44.87 -5.75 4.48
CA SER A 67 44.46 -6.33 3.20
C SER A 67 43.72 -5.22 2.47
N ALA A 68 44.25 -4.84 1.30
CA ALA A 68 43.66 -3.81 0.46
C ALA A 68 42.16 -4.11 0.28
N PRO A 69 41.28 -3.09 0.34
CA PRO A 69 39.87 -3.30 0.06
C PRO A 69 39.74 -3.97 -1.31
N SER A 70 39.10 -5.14 -1.32
CA SER A 70 38.76 -5.84 -2.56
C SER A 70 38.06 -4.84 -3.50
N PRO A 71 38.47 -4.73 -4.78
CA PRO A 71 37.86 -3.77 -5.69
C PRO A 71 36.35 -3.99 -5.71
N ALA A 72 35.59 -2.96 -5.34
CA ALA A 72 34.14 -2.99 -5.41
C ALA A 72 33.75 -3.36 -6.85
N VAL A 73 33.08 -4.51 -7.01
CA VAL A 73 32.55 -4.95 -8.30
C VAL A 73 31.57 -3.87 -8.75
N GLN A 74 31.95 -3.11 -9.78
CA GLN A 74 31.08 -2.08 -10.33
C GLN A 74 29.90 -2.78 -11.01
N ALA A 75 28.69 -2.48 -10.55
CA ALA A 75 27.47 -2.95 -11.21
C ALA A 75 27.49 -2.55 -12.68
N SER A 76 27.08 -3.45 -13.57
CA SER A 76 26.87 -3.15 -14.99
C SER A 76 25.78 -2.09 -15.18
N GLU A 77 25.78 -1.43 -16.34
CA GLU A 77 24.74 -0.44 -16.69
C GLU A 77 23.33 -1.05 -16.65
N ALA A 78 23.18 -2.29 -17.11
CA ALA A 78 21.93 -3.03 -17.06
C ALA A 78 21.45 -3.27 -15.62
N GLU A 79 22.35 -3.62 -14.70
CA GLU A 79 22.03 -3.79 -13.28
C GLU A 79 21.61 -2.46 -12.62
N ARG A 80 22.29 -1.37 -12.95
CA ARG A 80 21.92 -0.02 -12.47
C ARG A 80 20.53 0.38 -12.97
N THR A 81 20.25 0.14 -14.25
CA THR A 81 18.94 0.43 -14.87
C THR A 81 17.83 -0.36 -14.19
N ARG A 82 18.04 -1.66 -13.95
CA ARG A 82 17.06 -2.50 -13.22
C ARG A 82 16.83 -1.99 -11.80
N ALA A 83 17.88 -1.60 -11.09
CA ALA A 83 17.76 -1.04 -9.75
C ALA A 83 16.99 0.30 -9.74
N GLU A 84 17.21 1.15 -10.74
CA GLU A 84 16.46 2.40 -10.93
C GLU A 84 14.97 2.13 -11.13
N ILE A 85 14.62 1.22 -12.04
CA ILE A 85 13.23 0.81 -12.32
C ILE A 85 12.54 0.28 -11.06
N LEU A 86 13.22 -0.58 -10.30
CA LEU A 86 12.66 -1.14 -9.05
C LEU A 86 12.45 -0.04 -8.00
N ARG A 87 13.39 0.88 -7.84
CA ARG A 87 13.28 2.00 -6.90
C ARG A 87 12.12 2.93 -7.28
N LEU A 88 12.05 3.32 -8.55
CA LEU A 88 10.95 4.14 -9.08
C LEU A 88 9.59 3.47 -8.83
N SER A 89 9.48 2.19 -9.19
CA SER A 89 8.24 1.41 -9.02
C SER A 89 7.80 1.30 -7.56
N THR A 90 8.75 1.12 -6.65
CA THR A 90 8.51 1.06 -5.21
C THR A 90 7.94 2.38 -4.70
N GLN A 91 8.62 3.49 -4.98
CA GLN A 91 8.20 4.82 -4.53
C GLN A 91 6.87 5.24 -5.15
N PHE A 92 6.67 4.92 -6.44
CA PHE A 92 5.42 5.18 -7.14
C PHE A 92 4.28 4.39 -6.50
N ALA A 93 4.42 3.09 -6.28
CA ALA A 93 3.39 2.25 -5.68
C ALA A 93 2.98 2.72 -4.27
N GLU A 94 3.96 3.11 -3.45
CA GLU A 94 3.69 3.62 -2.09
C GLU A 94 2.92 4.93 -2.10
N ARG A 95 3.36 5.91 -2.90
CA ARG A 95 2.68 7.21 -3.00
C ARG A 95 1.31 7.06 -3.67
N PHE A 96 1.24 6.37 -4.81
CA PHE A 96 0.01 6.17 -5.57
C PHE A 96 -1.05 5.44 -4.72
N GLY A 97 -0.63 4.41 -3.98
CA GLY A 97 -1.51 3.61 -3.15
C GLY A 97 -1.89 4.25 -1.83
N SER A 98 -1.12 5.22 -1.34
CA SER A 98 -1.41 5.94 -0.09
C SER A 98 -2.34 7.11 -0.38
N TYR A 99 -3.60 7.01 0.03
CA TYR A 99 -4.66 7.95 -0.36
C TYR A 99 -5.40 8.47 0.87
N SER A 100 -5.91 9.70 0.79
CA SER A 100 -6.86 10.24 1.76
C SER A 100 -8.01 10.90 1.03
N SER A 101 -9.24 10.60 1.48
CA SER A 101 -10.46 11.29 1.06
C SER A 101 -10.43 12.81 1.27
N GLN A 102 -9.54 13.31 2.12
CA GLN A 102 -9.33 14.75 2.36
C GLN A 102 -8.07 15.29 1.68
N GLY A 103 -7.22 14.44 1.12
CA GLY A 103 -5.96 14.84 0.48
C GLY A 103 -6.08 15.36 -0.95
N ASN A 104 -7.29 15.65 -1.43
CA ASN A 104 -7.54 16.23 -2.77
C ASN A 104 -6.73 15.60 -3.94
N PHE A 105 -6.55 14.28 -3.92
CA PHE A 105 -5.79 13.52 -4.93
C PHE A 105 -4.29 13.86 -5.01
N GLU A 106 -3.70 14.43 -3.97
CA GLU A 106 -2.25 14.70 -3.88
C GLU A 106 -1.40 13.45 -4.14
N ASN A 107 -1.90 12.28 -3.74
CA ASN A 107 -1.25 10.99 -4.00
C ASN A 107 -1.08 10.66 -5.49
N ILE A 108 -1.82 11.34 -6.38
CA ILE A 108 -1.76 11.19 -7.83
C ILE A 108 -1.04 12.39 -8.46
N THR A 109 -1.38 13.61 -8.08
CA THR A 109 -0.81 14.84 -8.68
C THR A 109 0.67 14.99 -8.37
N ASP A 110 1.11 14.61 -7.17
CA ASP A 110 2.53 14.64 -6.81
C ASP A 110 3.41 13.70 -7.66
N LEU A 111 2.78 12.74 -8.33
CA LEU A 111 3.45 11.76 -9.16
C LEU A 111 3.59 12.20 -10.62
N GLU A 112 3.03 13.33 -11.02
CA GLU A 112 3.12 13.86 -12.39
C GLU A 112 4.54 13.83 -12.98
N PRO A 113 5.62 14.19 -12.25
CA PRO A 113 6.99 14.14 -12.79
C PRO A 113 7.49 12.73 -13.08
N LEU A 114 6.85 11.70 -12.52
CA LEU A 114 7.20 10.29 -12.65
C LEU A 114 6.33 9.57 -13.69
N GLN A 115 5.44 10.30 -14.36
CA GLN A 115 4.46 9.76 -15.30
C GLN A 115 4.79 10.15 -16.74
N THR A 116 4.48 9.24 -17.65
CA THR A 116 4.34 9.56 -19.08
C THR A 116 3.13 10.46 -19.31
N ASP A 117 3.04 11.08 -20.49
CA ASP A 117 1.89 11.93 -20.82
C ASP A 117 0.58 11.13 -20.93
N SER A 118 0.64 9.86 -21.33
CA SER A 118 -0.48 8.91 -21.29
C SER A 118 -0.99 8.71 -19.86
N MET A 119 -0.09 8.45 -18.91
CA MET A 119 -0.47 8.24 -17.51
C MET A 119 -1.00 9.52 -16.85
N LYS A 120 -0.43 10.69 -17.18
CA LYS A 120 -0.97 11.99 -16.74
C LYS A 120 -2.39 12.22 -17.24
N ALA A 121 -2.64 11.98 -18.52
CA ALA A 121 -3.98 12.11 -19.09
C ALA A 121 -4.98 11.15 -18.44
N TRP A 122 -4.57 9.92 -18.12
CA TRP A 122 -5.38 8.99 -17.33
C TRP A 122 -5.67 9.54 -15.91
N ALA A 123 -4.64 10.08 -15.24
CA ALA A 123 -4.74 10.63 -13.89
C ALA A 123 -5.73 11.81 -13.84
N ASP A 124 -5.63 12.74 -14.78
CA ASP A 124 -6.55 13.88 -14.90
C ASP A 124 -8.00 13.43 -15.05
N GLN A 125 -8.24 12.48 -15.96
CA GLN A 125 -9.57 11.94 -16.17
C GLN A 125 -10.10 11.18 -14.95
N TYR A 126 -9.23 10.43 -14.26
CA TYR A 126 -9.59 9.76 -13.03
C TYR A 126 -10.02 10.75 -11.96
N ILE A 127 -9.24 11.82 -11.74
CA ILE A 127 -9.53 12.86 -10.74
C ILE A 127 -10.86 13.56 -11.05
N VAL A 128 -11.11 13.92 -12.32
CA VAL A 128 -12.38 14.53 -12.75
C VAL A 128 -13.57 13.62 -12.43
N ARG A 129 -13.50 12.34 -12.80
CA ARG A 129 -14.56 11.36 -12.52
C ARG A 129 -14.76 11.15 -11.02
N ALA A 130 -13.68 11.01 -10.26
CA ALA A 130 -13.72 10.79 -8.82
C ALA A 130 -14.34 11.97 -8.07
N ARG A 131 -14.03 13.21 -8.49
CA ARG A 131 -14.68 14.42 -7.96
C ARG A 131 -16.18 14.46 -8.26
N ALA A 132 -16.57 14.11 -9.48
CA ALA A 132 -17.98 14.08 -9.88
C ALA A 132 -18.80 13.02 -9.11
N SER A 133 -18.16 11.93 -8.68
CA SER A 133 -18.79 10.87 -7.88
C SER A 133 -18.81 11.13 -6.37
N ARG A 134 -18.21 12.23 -5.90
CA ARG A 134 -18.09 12.51 -4.46
C ARG A 134 -19.45 12.98 -3.92
N GLY A 135 -20.04 12.20 -3.01
CA GLY A 135 -21.26 12.59 -2.30
C GLY A 135 -21.07 13.79 -1.37
N GLU A 136 -22.18 14.36 -0.92
CA GLU A 136 -22.18 15.42 0.11
C GLU A 136 -21.74 14.82 1.45
N ASN A 137 -20.66 15.36 2.05
CA ASN A 137 -20.06 14.90 3.32
C ASN A 137 -19.61 13.43 3.35
N PRO A 138 -18.59 13.03 2.56
CA PRO A 138 -18.07 11.67 2.64
C PRO A 138 -17.37 11.43 3.98
N GLU A 139 -17.59 10.24 4.54
CA GLU A 139 -16.83 9.76 5.69
C GLU A 139 -15.32 9.74 5.36
N TYR A 140 -14.49 10.04 6.36
CA TYR A 140 -13.05 9.99 6.18
C TYR A 140 -12.61 8.55 5.87
N ILE A 141 -11.89 8.39 4.77
CA ILE A 141 -11.13 7.18 4.43
C ILE A 141 -9.68 7.60 4.18
N GLY A 142 -8.76 6.88 4.82
CA GLY A 142 -7.33 6.97 4.59
C GLY A 142 -6.73 5.59 4.34
N VAL A 143 -5.82 5.49 3.38
CA VAL A 143 -5.06 4.28 3.10
C VAL A 143 -3.58 4.62 3.15
N THR A 144 -2.81 3.82 3.88
CA THR A 144 -1.34 3.85 3.85
C THR A 144 -0.84 2.60 3.14
N THR A 145 0.02 2.76 2.15
CA THR A 145 0.61 1.65 1.39
C THR A 145 2.09 1.54 1.65
N ARG A 146 2.57 0.32 1.92
CA ARG A 146 3.97 -0.03 2.03
C ARG A 146 4.32 -1.06 0.95
N ALA A 147 5.38 -0.80 0.19
CA ALA A 147 5.90 -1.79 -0.74
C ALA A 147 6.63 -2.90 0.03
N VAL A 148 6.31 -4.15 -0.28
CA VAL A 148 6.88 -5.34 0.35
C VAL A 148 7.92 -5.98 -0.57
N SER A 149 7.60 -6.15 -1.85
CA SER A 149 8.50 -6.79 -2.80
C SER A 149 8.25 -6.32 -4.24
N PRO A 150 9.15 -5.53 -4.83
CA PRO A 150 9.11 -5.22 -6.25
C PRO A 150 9.85 -6.30 -7.07
N ARG A 151 9.28 -6.69 -8.20
CA ARG A 151 9.87 -7.64 -9.16
C ARG A 151 9.58 -7.20 -10.59
N ILE A 152 10.64 -7.06 -11.38
CA ILE A 152 10.53 -6.91 -12.84
C ILE A 152 10.03 -8.25 -13.41
N THR A 153 8.87 -8.23 -14.05
CA THR A 153 8.26 -9.40 -14.72
C THR A 153 8.51 -9.41 -16.22
N ASP A 154 8.72 -8.25 -16.82
CA ASP A 154 9.16 -8.09 -18.21
C ASP A 154 10.12 -6.90 -18.34
N PHE A 155 11.13 -7.01 -19.20
CA PHE A 155 12.10 -5.94 -19.43
C PHE A 155 12.74 -6.05 -20.81
N SER A 156 12.63 -4.97 -21.58
CA SER A 156 13.31 -4.80 -22.85
C SER A 156 14.04 -3.46 -22.85
N GLU A 157 15.37 -3.53 -22.75
CA GLU A 157 16.22 -2.34 -22.76
C GLU A 157 16.19 -1.64 -24.12
N SER A 158 16.17 -2.40 -25.22
CA SER A 158 16.11 -1.86 -26.58
C SER A 158 14.77 -1.21 -26.91
N ALA A 159 13.66 -1.77 -26.41
CA ALA A 159 12.34 -1.16 -26.57
C ALA A 159 12.08 -0.04 -25.54
N GLY A 160 12.91 0.08 -24.51
CA GLY A 160 12.68 1.02 -23.41
C GLY A 160 11.40 0.72 -22.65
N THR A 161 11.09 -0.56 -22.42
CA THR A 161 9.88 -0.99 -21.69
C THR A 161 10.24 -1.88 -20.50
N ALA A 162 9.43 -1.79 -19.45
CA ALA A 162 9.50 -2.70 -18.32
C ALA A 162 8.11 -2.88 -17.68
N THR A 163 7.82 -4.06 -17.17
CA THR A 163 6.67 -4.30 -16.32
C THR A 163 7.17 -4.75 -14.96
N VAL A 164 6.68 -4.10 -13.90
CA VAL A 164 7.03 -4.39 -12.52
C VAL A 164 5.78 -4.75 -11.75
N ARG A 165 5.82 -5.90 -11.10
CA ARG A 165 4.86 -6.26 -10.05
C ARG A 165 5.41 -5.82 -8.70
N VAL A 166 4.65 -5.04 -7.96
CA VAL A 166 4.98 -4.66 -6.59
C VAL A 166 3.93 -5.24 -5.66
N SER A 167 4.34 -6.18 -4.80
CA SER A 167 3.51 -6.63 -3.69
C SER A 167 3.50 -5.58 -2.61
N THR A 168 2.31 -5.24 -2.10
CA THR A 168 2.13 -4.19 -1.09
C THR A 168 1.36 -4.68 0.12
N GLN A 169 1.61 -4.05 1.26
CA GLN A 169 0.77 -4.10 2.44
C GLN A 169 0.02 -2.76 2.56
N ARG A 170 -1.28 -2.82 2.75
CA ARG A 170 -2.17 -1.65 2.81
C ARG A 170 -2.90 -1.63 4.14
N GLU A 171 -2.89 -0.49 4.81
CA GLU A 171 -3.65 -0.22 6.03
C GLU A 171 -4.70 0.83 5.71
N GLU A 172 -5.97 0.47 5.83
CA GLU A 172 -7.12 1.35 5.63
C GLU A 172 -7.73 1.72 6.98
N VAL A 173 -8.03 3.02 7.12
CA VAL A 173 -8.70 3.62 8.27
C VAL A 173 -9.94 4.34 7.77
N SER A 174 -11.08 4.03 8.36
CA SER A 174 -12.37 4.61 7.99
C SER A 174 -13.08 5.19 9.21
N GLY A 175 -13.68 6.37 9.06
CA GLY A 175 -14.51 7.01 10.08
C GLY A 175 -13.77 7.61 11.27
N THR A 176 -14.53 7.90 12.32
CA THR A 176 -14.05 8.50 13.58
C THR A 176 -13.64 7.46 14.62
N SER A 177 -14.22 6.26 14.56
CA SER A 177 -13.75 5.09 15.29
C SER A 177 -12.60 4.48 14.50
N ALA A 178 -11.42 4.34 15.11
CA ALA A 178 -10.18 3.90 14.46
C ALA A 178 -10.19 2.43 13.99
N ALA A 179 -11.25 1.99 13.31
CA ALA A 179 -11.33 0.69 12.66
C ALA A 179 -10.24 0.63 11.59
N ARG A 180 -9.31 -0.31 11.78
CA ARG A 180 -8.17 -0.52 10.89
C ARG A 180 -8.34 -1.85 10.18
N ARG A 181 -8.14 -1.84 8.87
CA ARG A 181 -8.09 -3.05 8.05
C ARG A 181 -6.72 -3.12 7.38
N VAL A 182 -5.99 -4.20 7.65
CA VAL A 182 -4.73 -4.51 6.97
C VAL A 182 -4.99 -5.59 5.93
N TYR A 183 -4.50 -5.37 4.71
CA TYR A 183 -4.60 -6.33 3.61
C TYR A 183 -3.36 -6.25 2.71
N TYR A 184 -3.16 -7.29 1.90
CA TYR A 184 -2.09 -7.35 0.91
C TYR A 184 -2.69 -7.26 -0.47
N GLN A 185 -2.03 -6.51 -1.35
CA GLN A 185 -2.47 -6.35 -2.72
C GLN A 185 -1.26 -6.10 -3.62
N ASP A 186 -1.27 -6.73 -4.79
CA ASP A 186 -0.28 -6.46 -5.82
C ASP A 186 -0.72 -5.27 -6.68
N ILE A 187 0.25 -4.47 -7.12
CA ILE A 187 0.08 -3.51 -8.22
C ILE A 187 1.04 -3.88 -9.34
N VAL A 188 0.54 -3.82 -10.58
CA VAL A 188 1.35 -3.94 -11.79
C VAL A 188 1.56 -2.55 -12.34
N LEU A 189 2.82 -2.21 -12.58
CA LEU A 189 3.25 -0.95 -13.17
C LEU A 189 3.90 -1.25 -14.52
N ASP A 190 3.42 -0.58 -15.56
CA ASP A 190 4.11 -0.55 -16.86
C ASP A 190 4.94 0.73 -16.93
N LEU A 191 6.18 0.61 -17.37
CA LEU A 191 7.13 1.70 -17.49
C LEU A 191 7.62 1.85 -18.92
N ARG A 192 7.87 3.09 -19.32
CA ARG A 192 8.50 3.44 -20.59
C ARG A 192 9.65 4.40 -20.39
N ARG A 193 10.67 4.24 -21.24
CA ARG A 193 11.78 5.18 -21.33
C ARG A 193 11.44 6.29 -22.31
N VAL A 194 11.30 7.52 -21.81
CA VAL A 194 10.99 8.72 -22.60
C VAL A 194 12.07 9.75 -22.38
N GLY A 195 12.68 10.26 -23.45
CA GLY A 195 13.77 11.24 -23.34
C GLY A 195 14.97 10.75 -22.53
N GLY A 196 15.20 9.43 -22.49
CA GLY A 196 16.28 8.81 -21.73
C GLY A 196 15.95 8.47 -20.26
N VAL A 197 14.78 8.86 -19.77
CA VAL A 197 14.34 8.67 -18.38
C VAL A 197 13.22 7.64 -18.30
N TRP A 198 13.23 6.78 -17.30
CA TRP A 198 12.14 5.83 -17.03
C TRP A 198 10.98 6.53 -16.33
N LEU A 199 9.77 6.35 -16.87
CA LEU A 199 8.52 6.91 -16.36
C LEU A 199 7.45 5.82 -16.31
N VAL A 200 6.46 5.99 -15.44
CA VAL A 200 5.30 5.10 -15.34
C VAL A 200 4.29 5.44 -16.43
N ASP A 201 3.90 4.42 -17.19
CA ASP A 201 2.94 4.47 -18.30
C ASP A 201 1.55 3.98 -17.90
N ALA A 202 1.48 3.00 -16.99
CA ALA A 202 0.23 2.52 -16.43
C ALA A 202 0.42 1.96 -15.02
N ALA A 203 -0.67 1.95 -14.25
CA ALA A 203 -0.72 1.39 -12.91
C ALA A 203 -2.05 0.67 -12.67
N ALA A 204 -2.00 -0.62 -12.29
CA ALA A 204 -3.19 -1.46 -12.14
C ALA A 204 -3.12 -2.34 -10.88
N TRP A 205 -4.04 -2.11 -9.95
CA TRP A 205 -4.24 -2.99 -8.78
C TRP A 205 -4.77 -4.36 -9.21
N GLN A 206 -4.26 -5.41 -8.58
CA GLN A 206 -4.68 -6.79 -8.82
C GLN A 206 -5.69 -7.22 -7.73
N SER A 207 -6.65 -8.07 -8.09
CA SER A 207 -7.69 -8.61 -7.20
C SER A 207 -7.23 -9.81 -6.39
#